data_AF-A0A0M3KFI7-F1
#
_entry.id   AF-A0A0M3KFI7-F1
#
_cell.length_a   1.000
_cell.length_b   1.000
_cell.length_c   1.000
_cell.angle_alpha   90.00
_cell.angle_beta   90.00
_cell.angle_gamma   90.00
#
_symmetry.space_group_name_H-M   'P 1'
#
loop_
_entity.id
_entity.type
_entity.pdbx_description
1 polymer ?
#
loop_
_entity_poly.entity_id
_entity_poly.type
_entity_poly.pdbx_seq_one_letter_code
_entity_poly.pdbx_strand_id
1 'polypeptide(L)'
;MYHAGLSPKVRAKAHENFMKDKVTTIVATVAFGMGIDKADVRYVIHYGAPRGIESYYQEIGRAGRDGFPSKCIVFYTDGEIATNR
;
A
#
# COMPACT_ATOMS: atom_id res chain seq x y z
N MET A 1 11.18 -1.65 -1.07
CA MET A 1 10.49 -1.22 -2.31
C MET A 1 9.84 -2.41 -2.97
N TYR A 2 8.66 -2.22 -3.57
CA TYR A 2 7.90 -3.24 -4.28
C TYR A 2 7.16 -2.62 -5.47
N HIS A 3 7.57 -2.94 -6.70
CA HIS A 3 6.91 -2.47 -7.92
C HIS A 3 7.14 -3.44 -9.09
N ALA A 4 6.38 -3.28 -10.17
CA ALA A 4 6.39 -4.20 -11.31
C ALA A 4 7.76 -4.34 -12.00
N GLY A 5 8.59 -3.29 -11.97
CA GLY A 5 9.95 -3.28 -12.55
C GLY A 5 11.00 -4.09 -11.78
N LEU A 6 10.72 -4.58 -10.57
CA LEU A 6 11.64 -5.46 -9.84
C LEU A 6 11.52 -6.90 -10.35
N SER A 7 12.61 -7.67 -10.29
CA SER A 7 12.57 -9.09 -10.62
C SER A 7 11.63 -9.87 -9.66
N PRO A 8 11.02 -10.98 -10.11
CA PRO A 8 10.14 -11.79 -9.26
C PRO A 8 10.79 -12.22 -7.94
N LYS A 9 12.08 -12.57 -7.95
CA LYS A 9 12.85 -12.96 -6.77
C LYS A 9 12.95 -11.82 -5.75
N VAL A 10 13.19 -10.59 -6.21
CA VAL A 10 13.28 -9.40 -5.32
C VAL A 10 11.91 -9.09 -4.73
N ARG A 11 10.83 -9.13 -5.54
CA ARG A 11 9.46 -8.94 -5.05
C ARG A 11 9.06 -9.98 -4.00
N ALA A 12 9.33 -11.25 -4.28
CA ALA A 12 9.06 -12.35 -3.35
C ALA A 12 9.81 -12.16 -2.02
N LYS A 13 11.08 -11.72 -2.08
CA LYS A 13 11.87 -11.49 -0.87
C LYS A 13 11.34 -10.31 -0.05
N ALA A 14 10.98 -9.20 -0.70
CA ALA A 14 10.39 -8.05 -0.03
C ALA A 14 9.05 -8.40 0.63
N HIS A 15 8.20 -9.16 -0.08
CA HIS A 15 6.93 -9.65 0.45
C HIS A 15 7.16 -10.57 1.67
N GLU A 16 8.03 -11.58 1.56
CA GLU A 16 8.35 -12.49 2.67
C GLU A 16 8.85 -11.73 3.90
N ASN A 17 9.76 -10.77 3.70
CA ASN A 17 10.31 -9.99 4.80
C ASN A 17 9.23 -9.16 5.51
N PHE A 18 8.27 -8.61 4.77
CA PHE A 18 7.16 -7.84 5.35
C PHE A 18 6.15 -8.74 6.08
N MET A 19 5.83 -9.90 5.51
CA MET A 19 4.90 -10.87 6.14
C MET A 19 5.45 -11.47 7.43
N LYS A 20 6.77 -11.64 7.52
CA LYS A 20 7.47 -12.21 8.68
C LYS A 20 8.02 -11.15 9.64
N ASP A 21 7.56 -9.90 9.52
CA ASP A 21 7.98 -8.78 10.39
C ASP A 21 9.49 -8.52 10.43
N LYS A 22 10.24 -8.98 9.41
CA LYS A 22 11.67 -8.66 9.25
C LYS A 22 11.88 -7.21 8.83
N VAL A 23 10.85 -6.61 8.24
CA VAL A 23 10.76 -5.17 7.97
C VAL A 23 9.37 -4.69 8.40
N THR A 24 9.31 -3.49 8.95
CA THR A 24 8.07 -2.90 9.47
C THR A 24 7.31 -2.08 8.43
N THR A 25 7.92 -1.81 7.27
CA THR A 25 7.34 -0.94 6.24
C THR A 25 7.68 -1.45 4.85
N ILE A 26 6.70 -1.38 3.96
CA ILE A 26 6.86 -1.66 2.53
C ILE A 26 6.36 -0.45 1.73
N VAL A 27 7.21 0.02 0.81
CA VAL A 27 6.86 1.10 -0.12
C VAL A 27 6.55 0.47 -1.47
N ALA A 28 5.37 0.77 -2.01
CA ALA A 28 4.90 0.15 -3.23
C ALA A 28 4.06 1.09 -4.10
N THR A 29 4.01 0.80 -5.41
CA THR A 29 3.09 1.46 -6.33
C THR A 29 1.75 0.72 -6.37
N VAL A 30 0.73 1.38 -6.94
CA VAL A 30 -0.65 0.87 -7.13
C VAL A 30 -0.70 -0.55 -7.75
N ALA A 31 0.37 -0.96 -8.44
CA ALA A 31 0.55 -2.29 -9.03
C ALA A 31 0.63 -3.46 -8.02
N PHE A 32 0.10 -3.32 -6.80
CA PHE A 32 -0.11 -4.42 -5.86
C PHE A 32 -1.33 -5.28 -6.26
N GLY A 33 -1.29 -5.85 -7.48
CA GLY A 33 -2.37 -6.64 -8.05
C GLY A 33 -2.62 -8.01 -7.39
N MET A 34 -1.64 -8.57 -6.66
CA MET A 34 -1.81 -9.82 -5.90
C MET A 34 -2.07 -9.61 -4.40
N GLY A 35 -2.10 -8.34 -3.97
CA GLY A 35 -2.38 -7.92 -2.61
C GLY A 35 -1.38 -8.35 -1.53
N ILE A 36 -1.26 -7.51 -0.49
CA ILE A 36 -0.73 -7.92 0.81
C ILE A 36 -1.93 -8.37 1.63
N ASP A 37 -1.87 -9.60 2.14
CA ASP A 37 -2.85 -10.13 3.09
C ASP A 37 -2.19 -10.33 4.46
N LYS A 38 -1.73 -9.23 5.04
CA LYS A 38 -1.20 -9.18 6.40
C LYS A 38 -2.30 -8.59 7.28
N ALA A 39 -2.74 -9.35 8.28
CA ALA A 39 -3.90 -8.97 9.10
C ALA A 39 -3.65 -7.68 9.89
N ASP A 40 -2.42 -7.49 10.34
CA ASP A 40 -2.01 -6.52 11.34
C ASP A 40 -1.35 -5.25 10.77
N VAL A 41 -1.76 -4.83 9.57
CA VAL A 41 -1.30 -3.55 8.99
C VAL A 41 -1.92 -2.37 9.75
N ARG A 42 -1.07 -1.61 10.47
CA ARG A 42 -1.48 -0.45 11.28
C ARG A 42 -1.56 0.88 10.53
N TYR A 43 -0.80 1.02 9.45
CA TYR A 43 -0.70 2.26 8.70
C TYR A 43 -0.74 1.97 7.20
N VAL A 44 -1.61 2.68 6.49
CA VAL A 44 -1.56 2.82 5.03
C VAL A 44 -1.35 4.29 4.75
N ILE A 45 -0.27 4.61 4.05
CA ILE A 45 0.12 5.98 3.72
C ILE A 45 0.14 6.11 2.19
N HIS A 46 -0.73 6.97 1.68
CA HIS A 46 -0.71 7.40 0.29
C HIS A 46 0.19 8.63 0.16
N TYR A 47 1.16 8.53 -0.73
CA TYR A 47 2.01 9.65 -1.13
C TYR A 47 1.65 10.02 -2.57
N GLY A 48 0.81 11.04 -2.70
CA GLY A 48 0.11 11.44 -3.91
C GLY A 48 -1.39 11.14 -3.83
N ALA A 49 -2.19 11.93 -4.55
CA ALA A 49 -3.64 11.75 -4.61
C ALA A 49 -4.00 10.38 -5.20
N PRO A 50 -4.90 9.60 -4.59
CA PRO A 50 -5.45 8.39 -5.20
C PRO A 50 -6.13 8.70 -6.54
N ARG A 51 -6.20 7.69 -7.43
CA ARG A 51 -6.85 7.81 -8.76
C ARG A 51 -8.38 7.96 -8.73
N GLY A 52 -8.97 7.93 -7.54
CA GLY A 52 -10.41 7.88 -7.35
C GLY A 52 -10.76 7.24 -6.03
N ILE A 53 -12.03 7.34 -5.65
CA ILE A 53 -12.51 6.83 -4.37
C ILE A 53 -12.48 5.29 -4.33
N GLU A 54 -12.70 4.63 -5.46
CA GLU A 54 -12.67 3.17 -5.59
C GLU A 54 -11.24 2.63 -5.37
N SER A 55 -10.25 3.25 -6.02
CA SER A 55 -8.84 2.89 -5.82
C SER A 55 -8.41 3.14 -4.38
N TYR A 56 -8.76 4.30 -3.82
CA TYR A 56 -8.48 4.62 -2.43
C TYR A 56 -9.07 3.55 -1.49
N TYR A 57 -10.36 3.22 -1.64
CA TYR A 57 -11.05 2.26 -0.79
C TYR A 57 -10.41 0.87 -0.85
N GLN A 58 -10.06 0.40 -2.05
CA GLN A 58 -9.39 -0.88 -2.23
C GLN A 58 -7.99 -0.90 -1.59
N GLU A 59 -7.25 0.20 -1.71
CA GLU A 59 -5.89 0.34 -1.19
C GLU A 59 -5.86 0.41 0.35
N ILE A 60 -6.76 1.19 0.96
CA ILE A 60 -6.85 1.30 2.42
C ILE A 60 -7.44 0.06 3.09
N GLY A 61 -8.24 -0.74 2.37
CA GLY A 61 -8.80 -2.01 2.86
C GLY A 61 -7.78 -3.10 3.20
N ARG A 62 -6.48 -2.76 3.12
CA ARG A 62 -5.36 -3.57 3.61
C ARG A 62 -5.05 -3.32 5.08
N ALA A 63 -5.44 -2.17 5.62
CA ALA A 63 -5.23 -1.84 7.02
C ALA A 63 -6.25 -2.56 7.92
N GLY A 64 -5.87 -2.93 9.14
CA GLY A 64 -6.85 -3.25 10.19
C GLY A 64 -7.64 -4.54 9.97
N ARG A 65 -7.13 -5.50 9.19
CA ARG A 65 -7.84 -6.76 8.88
C ARG A 65 -8.01 -7.67 10.10
N ASP A 66 -7.23 -7.46 11.14
CA ASP A 66 -7.35 -8.06 12.48
C ASP A 66 -8.41 -7.39 13.38
N GLY A 67 -9.08 -6.34 12.91
CA GLY A 67 -10.12 -5.62 13.64
C GLY A 67 -9.59 -4.58 14.64
N PHE A 68 -8.27 -4.42 14.77
CA PHE A 68 -7.70 -3.39 15.64
C PHE A 68 -7.59 -2.03 14.94
N PRO A 69 -7.58 -0.92 15.71
CA PRO A 69 -7.45 0.42 15.13
C PRO A 69 -6.23 0.55 14.22
N SER A 70 -6.48 1.11 13.03
CA SER A 70 -5.45 1.43 12.04
C SER A 70 -5.69 2.83 11.46
N LYS A 71 -4.67 3.41 10.84
CA LYS A 71 -4.73 4.76 10.25
C LYS A 71 -4.45 4.71 8.75
N CYS A 72 -5.25 5.46 8.01
CA CYS A 72 -5.11 5.67 6.57
C CYS A 72 -4.89 7.15 6.34
N ILE A 73 -3.73 7.52 5.81
CA ILE A 73 -3.29 8.92 5.69
C ILE A 73 -2.95 9.19 4.23
N VAL A 74 -3.45 10.30 3.70
CA VAL A 74 -3.15 10.75 2.34
C VAL A 74 -2.40 12.06 2.40
N PHE A 75 -1.19 12.08 1.82
CA PHE A 75 -0.48 13.30 1.50
C PHE A 75 -0.67 13.58 0.02
N TYR A 76 -1.21 14.75 -0.32
CA TYR A 76 -1.46 15.15 -1.70
C TYR A 76 -1.20 16.65 -1.89
N THR A 77 -1.07 17.05 -3.14
CA THR A 77 -1.07 18.45 -3.59
C THR A 77 -2.29 18.72 -4.47
N ASP A 78 -2.74 19.97 -4.54
CA ASP A 78 -3.92 20.36 -5.34
C ASP A 78 -3.78 19.98 -6.82
N GLY A 79 -2.56 20.05 -7.36
CA GLY A 79 -2.25 19.65 -8.74
C GLY A 79 -2.46 18.16 -9.00
N GLU A 80 -2.19 17.29 -8.02
CA GLU A 80 -2.41 15.85 -8.15
C GLU A 80 -3.90 15.49 -8.17
N ILE A 81 -4.73 16.18 -7.39
CA ILE A 81 -6.18 16.01 -7.44
C ILE A 81 -6.74 16.38 -8.82
N ALA A 82 -6.22 17.44 -9.44
CA ALA A 82 -6.64 17.87 -10.77
C ALA A 82 -6.24 16.89 -11.89
N THR A 83 -5.16 16.13 -11.69
CA THR A 83 -4.55 15.26 -12.71
C THR A 83 -4.98 13.79 -12.57
N ASN A 84 -5.35 13.33 -11.37
CA ASN A 84 -5.73 11.95 -11.07
C ASN A 84 -7.25 11.69 -11.13
N ARG A 85 -7.98 12.41 -12.00
CA ARG A 85 -9.40 12.15 -12.32
C ARG A 85 -9.56 11.20 -13.50
#